data_AF-A0A954UBM1-F1
#
_entry.id   AF-A0A954UBM1-F1
#
_cell.length_a   1.000
_cell.length_b   1.000
_cell.length_c   1.000
_cell.angle_alpha   90.00
_cell.angle_beta   90.00
_cell.angle_gamma   90.00
#
_symmetry.space_group_name_H-M   'P 1'
#
loop_
_entity.id
_entity.type
_entity.pdbx_description
1 polymer ?
#
loop_
_entity_poly.entity_id
_entity_poly.type
_entity_poly.pdbx_seq_one_letter_code
_entity_poly.pdbx_strand_id
1 'polypeptide(L)'
;MKIKDIQIDGFGVWSELSVHSMPDTMTVFYGPNEAGKTTLMHFLRTMFYGFTEHRRMRYLPPVYGGKPGGAIRVTGPGGGYEICRRAQLDQGSTTGQLSVTGSDGLSQGQHRLAMLLGQV
;
A
#
# COMPACT_ATOMS: atom_id res chain seq x y z
N MET A 1 12.04 8.11 3.35
CA MET A 1 11.03 7.16 3.85
C MET A 1 11.57 5.74 3.73
N LYS A 2 11.26 4.84 4.67
CA LYS A 2 11.55 3.39 4.62
C LYS A 2 10.29 2.60 4.95
N ILE A 3 10.05 1.47 4.29
CA ILE A 3 8.89 0.60 4.57
C ILE A 3 9.31 -0.44 5.61
N LYS A 4 8.46 -0.68 6.61
CA LYS A 4 8.68 -1.64 7.70
C LYS A 4 7.75 -2.84 7.62
N ASP A 5 6.51 -2.61 7.23
CA ASP A 5 5.51 -3.68 7.12
C ASP A 5 4.56 -3.43 5.96
N ILE A 6 4.02 -4.53 5.43
CA ILE A 6 3.05 -4.55 4.33
C ILE A 6 1.91 -5.48 4.76
N GLN A 7 0.69 -4.97 4.71
CA GLN A 7 -0.55 -5.72 4.87
C GLN A 7 -1.38 -5.56 3.60
N ILE A 8 -1.72 -6.68 2.96
CA ILE A 8 -2.65 -6.70 1.82
C ILE A 8 -3.91 -7.42 2.26
N ASP A 9 -5.01 -6.67 2.38
CA ASP A 9 -6.33 -7.23 2.65
C ASP A 9 -6.81 -7.97 1.38
N GLY A 10 -6.64 -7.35 0.20
CA GLY A 10 -6.90 -7.97 -1.10
C GLY A 10 -6.41 -7.10 -2.27
N PHE A 11 -5.60 -7.66 -3.17
CA PHE A 11 -5.09 -6.97 -4.36
C PHE A 11 -4.53 -7.95 -5.41
N GLY A 12 -5.14 -8.02 -6.59
CA GLY A 12 -4.76 -8.99 -7.62
C GLY A 12 -4.84 -10.42 -7.08
N VAL A 13 -3.73 -11.15 -7.13
CA VAL A 13 -3.60 -12.53 -6.62
C VAL A 13 -3.34 -12.61 -5.11
N TRP A 14 -3.15 -11.49 -4.42
CA TRP A 14 -2.90 -11.48 -2.98
C TRP A 14 -4.19 -11.28 -2.19
N SER A 15 -4.35 -12.06 -1.12
CA SER A 15 -5.39 -11.93 -0.11
C SER A 15 -4.77 -12.28 1.24
N GLU A 16 -5.04 -11.47 2.26
CA GLU A 16 -4.51 -11.63 3.63
C GLU A 16 -2.98 -11.84 3.71
N LEU A 17 -2.21 -11.10 2.89
CA LEU A 17 -0.75 -11.17 2.92
C LEU A 17 -0.19 -10.20 3.97
N SER A 18 0.65 -10.72 4.86
CA SER A 18 1.37 -9.93 5.86
C SER A 18 2.89 -10.11 5.71
N VAL A 19 3.62 -9.01 5.56
CA VAL A 19 5.08 -8.98 5.61
C VAL A 19 5.47 -8.03 6.73
N HIS A 20 6.17 -8.56 7.74
CA HIS A 20 6.55 -7.81 8.93
C HIS A 20 8.06 -7.62 9.03
N SER A 21 8.46 -6.61 9.81
CA SER A 21 9.85 -6.45 10.25
C SER A 21 10.87 -6.40 9.12
N MET A 22 10.55 -5.68 8.03
CA MET A 22 11.50 -5.49 6.94
C MET A 22 12.79 -4.82 7.44
N PRO A 23 13.96 -5.33 7.02
CA PRO A 23 15.24 -4.83 7.50
C PRO A 23 15.48 -3.40 7.04
N ASP A 24 16.37 -2.70 7.75
CA ASP A 24 16.82 -1.36 7.37
C ASP A 24 17.75 -1.33 6.15
N THR A 25 18.12 -2.51 5.67
CA THR A 25 19.01 -2.77 4.53
C THR A 25 18.20 -3.21 3.31
N MET A 26 18.87 -3.76 2.30
CA MET A 26 18.24 -4.24 1.09
C MET A 26 17.31 -5.44 1.36
N THR A 27 16.06 -5.34 0.90
CA THR A 27 15.09 -6.44 0.92
C THR A 27 14.90 -6.98 -0.49
N VAL A 28 15.00 -8.31 -0.66
CA VAL A 28 14.82 -8.98 -1.96
C VAL A 28 13.60 -9.89 -1.89
N PHE A 29 12.59 -9.62 -2.73
CA PHE A 29 11.45 -10.52 -2.94
C PHE A 29 11.75 -11.43 -4.13
N TYR A 30 11.86 -12.73 -3.90
CA TYR A 30 12.21 -13.73 -4.91
C TYR A 30 11.18 -14.87 -4.95
N GLY A 31 11.16 -15.61 -6.06
CA GLY A 31 10.24 -16.72 -6.28
C GLY A 31 10.01 -16.99 -7.77
N PRO A 32 9.28 -18.07 -8.13
CA PRO A 32 8.98 -18.42 -9.53
C PRO A 32 8.27 -17.31 -10.31
N ASN A 33 8.26 -17.40 -11.64
CA ASN A 33 7.37 -16.57 -12.45
C ASN A 33 5.92 -16.74 -11.97
N GLU A 34 5.12 -15.68 -12.09
CA GLU A 34 3.72 -15.67 -11.68
C GLU A 34 3.45 -15.79 -10.16
N ALA A 35 4.49 -15.89 -9.32
CA ALA A 35 4.37 -15.89 -7.85
C ALA A 35 3.91 -14.55 -7.23
N GLY A 36 3.33 -13.63 -8.00
CA GLY A 36 2.77 -12.37 -7.47
C GLY A 36 3.77 -11.26 -7.13
N LYS A 37 5.06 -11.41 -7.47
CA LYS A 37 6.10 -10.39 -7.19
C LYS A 37 5.80 -9.02 -7.84
N THR A 38 5.43 -9.01 -9.12
CA THR A 38 5.02 -7.79 -9.83
C THR A 38 3.74 -7.19 -9.24
N THR A 39 2.80 -8.05 -8.81
CA THR A 39 1.57 -7.64 -8.11
C THR A 39 1.89 -6.92 -6.81
N LEU A 40 2.85 -7.42 -6.01
CA LEU A 40 3.31 -6.78 -4.76
C LEU A 40 3.92 -5.39 -5.02
N MET A 41 4.75 -5.25 -6.06
CA MET A 41 5.29 -3.94 -6.46
C MET A 41 4.16 -2.96 -6.83
N HIS A 42 3.14 -3.41 -7.56
CA HIS A 42 2.01 -2.58 -7.93
C HIS A 42 1.09 -2.26 -6.76
N PHE A 43 0.98 -3.15 -5.76
CA PHE A 43 0.32 -2.85 -4.50
C PHE A 43 1.01 -1.68 -3.80
N LEU A 44 2.34 -1.71 -3.62
CA LEU A 44 3.09 -0.61 -3.02
C LEU A 44 2.89 0.71 -3.76
N ARG A 45 2.95 0.69 -5.10
CA ARG A 45 2.68 1.87 -5.92
C ARG A 45 1.25 2.38 -5.73
N THR A 46 0.29 1.50 -5.52
CA THR A 46 -1.11 1.86 -5.24
C THR A 46 -1.24 2.53 -3.89
N MET A 47 -0.56 2.03 -2.85
CA MET A 47 -0.57 2.63 -1.52
C MET A 47 -0.07 4.09 -1.55
N PHE A 48 1.01 4.35 -2.29
CA PHE A 48 1.59 5.68 -2.40
C PHE A 48 0.82 6.61 -3.34
N TYR A 49 0.41 6.12 -4.52
CA TYR A 49 -0.05 6.99 -5.61
C TYR A 49 -1.50 6.75 -6.04
N GLY A 50 -2.22 5.86 -5.36
CA GLY A 50 -3.60 5.53 -5.66
C GLY A 50 -3.80 4.52 -6.78
N PHE A 51 -5.07 4.32 -7.09
CA PHE A 51 -5.65 3.39 -8.03
C PHE A 51 -5.87 4.03 -9.40
N THR A 52 -4.79 4.25 -10.16
CA THR A 52 -4.89 4.59 -11.59
C THR A 52 -5.80 3.60 -12.32
N GLU A 53 -6.49 4.03 -13.36
CA GLU A 53 -7.40 3.19 -14.15
C GLU A 53 -6.80 1.83 -14.54
N HIS A 54 -5.58 1.82 -15.08
CA HIS A 54 -4.87 0.58 -15.42
C HIS A 54 -4.66 -0.36 -14.21
N ARG A 55 -4.36 0.16 -13.02
CA ARG A 55 -4.22 -0.65 -11.80
C ARG A 55 -5.56 -1.18 -11.32
N ARG A 56 -6.63 -0.38 -11.44
CA ARG A 56 -8.00 -0.83 -11.10
C ARG A 56 -8.40 -2.01 -11.99
N MET A 57 -8.32 -1.84 -13.31
CA MET A 57 -8.69 -2.88 -14.26
C MET A 57 -7.88 -4.17 -14.08
N ARG A 58 -6.60 -4.05 -13.72
CA ARG A 58 -5.69 -5.20 -13.64
C ARG A 58 -5.73 -5.95 -12.30
N TYR A 59 -5.99 -5.25 -11.20
CA TYR A 59 -5.81 -5.82 -9.85
C TYR A 59 -7.09 -5.84 -9.01
N LEU A 60 -8.18 -5.22 -9.49
CA LEU A 60 -9.46 -5.17 -8.79
C LEU A 60 -10.60 -5.74 -9.67
N PRO A 61 -11.60 -6.44 -9.07
CA PRO A 61 -11.58 -6.93 -7.69
C PRO A 61 -10.47 -7.99 -7.47
N PRO A 62 -10.00 -8.18 -6.23
CA PRO A 62 -9.00 -9.21 -5.92
C PRO A 62 -9.50 -10.61 -6.32
N VAL A 63 -8.63 -11.41 -6.94
CA VAL A 63 -8.95 -12.73 -7.50
C VAL A 63 -9.41 -13.70 -6.42
N TYR A 64 -8.77 -13.67 -5.25
CA TYR A 64 -9.08 -14.55 -4.12
C TYR A 64 -9.89 -13.84 -3.02
N GLY A 65 -10.54 -12.72 -3.34
CA GLY A 65 -11.33 -11.94 -2.39
C GLY A 65 -10.50 -11.12 -1.41
N GLY A 66 -11.15 -10.60 -0.37
CA GLY A 66 -10.60 -9.61 0.55
C GLY A 66 -10.96 -8.18 0.17
N LYS A 67 -10.76 -7.24 1.09
CA LYS A 67 -11.09 -5.83 0.87
C LYS A 67 -10.05 -5.21 -0.07
N PRO A 68 -10.44 -4.57 -1.19
CA PRO A 68 -9.51 -3.95 -2.12
C PRO A 68 -8.57 -2.94 -1.45
N GLY A 69 -7.29 -3.28 -1.32
CA GLY A 69 -6.28 -2.45 -0.67
C GLY A 69 -5.64 -3.11 0.55
N GLY A 70 -5.22 -2.28 1.50
CA GLY A 70 -4.49 -2.72 2.69
C GLY A 70 -3.78 -1.56 3.37
N ALA A 71 -2.70 -1.87 4.09
CA ALA A 71 -1.91 -0.90 4.82
C ALA A 71 -0.41 -1.14 4.68
N ILE A 72 0.38 -0.08 4.81
CA ILE A 72 1.84 -0.17 4.93
C ILE A 72 2.30 0.66 6.12
N ARG A 73 3.23 0.13 6.90
CA ARG A 73 3.92 0.92 7.93
C ARG A 73 5.24 1.41 7.39
N VAL A 74 5.52 2.69 7.58
CA VAL A 74 6.71 3.36 7.10
C VAL A 74 7.34 4.20 8.20
N THR A 75 8.64 4.44 8.10
CA THR A 75 9.37 5.43 8.90
C THR A 75 9.90 6.55 8.01
N GLY A 76 9.77 7.79 8.44
CA GLY A 76 10.25 8.95 7.71
C GLY A 76 10.50 10.16 8.63
N PRO A 77 10.68 11.37 8.05
CA PRO A 77 10.74 12.58 8.85
C PRO A 77 9.52 12.69 9.75
N GLY A 78 9.73 12.90 11.05
CA GLY A 78 8.65 12.98 12.04
C GLY A 78 8.20 11.64 12.65
N GLY A 79 8.82 10.51 12.29
CA GLY A 79 8.64 9.23 12.99
C GLY A 79 7.98 8.14 12.15
N GLY A 80 7.20 7.29 12.82
CA GLY A 80 6.48 6.16 12.22
C GLY A 80 5.08 6.55 11.77
N TYR A 81 4.66 6.01 10.63
CA TYR A 81 3.35 6.24 10.05
C TYR A 81 2.75 4.94 9.50
N GLU A 82 1.44 4.80 9.65
CA GLU A 82 0.64 3.82 8.91
C GLU A 82 -0.09 4.53 7.77
N ILE A 83 0.08 4.01 6.56
CA ILE A 83 -0.66 4.46 5.37
C ILE A 83 -1.63 3.36 5.01
N CYS A 84 -2.93 3.61 5.16
CA CYS A 84 -3.99 2.70 4.76
C CYS A 84 -4.70 3.28 3.53
N ARG A 85 -4.93 2.44 2.53
CA ARG A 85 -5.61 2.84 1.31
C ARG A 85 -6.54 1.73 0.83
N ARG A 86 -7.80 2.07 0.59
CA ARG A 86 -8.82 1.14 0.08
C ARG A 86 -9.52 1.67 -1.16
N ALA A 87 -9.84 0.77 -2.09
CA ALA A 87 -10.67 1.10 -3.23
C ALA A 87 -12.14 0.82 -2.92
N GLN A 88 -13.00 1.74 -3.35
CA GLN A 88 -14.42 1.50 -3.54
C GLN A 88 -14.62 0.95 -4.96
N LEU A 89 -15.21 -0.23 -5.09
CA LEU A 89 -15.35 -0.90 -6.40
C LEU A 89 -16.41 -0.23 -7.28
N ASP A 90 -17.43 0.34 -6.65
CA ASP A 90 -18.55 1.09 -7.24
C ASP A 90 -18.16 2.52 -7.64
N GLN A 91 -17.08 3.07 -7.08
CA GLN A 91 -16.62 4.43 -7.37
C GLN A 91 -15.28 4.43 -8.10
N GLY A 92 -15.22 5.12 -9.24
CA GLY A 92 -14.01 5.29 -10.06
C GLY A 92 -12.93 6.19 -9.45
N SER A 93 -12.90 6.38 -8.12
CA SER A 93 -11.92 7.24 -7.46
C SER A 93 -10.50 6.72 -7.71
N THR A 94 -9.68 7.57 -8.33
CA THR A 94 -8.25 7.31 -8.56
C THR A 94 -7.47 7.33 -7.26
N THR A 95 -7.89 8.12 -6.28
CA THR A 95 -7.22 8.19 -4.98
C THR A 95 -7.62 6.98 -4.13
N GLY A 96 -8.90 6.58 -4.15
CA GLY A 96 -9.45 5.68 -3.13
C GLY A 96 -9.52 6.36 -1.76
N GLN A 97 -9.99 5.63 -0.75
CA GLN A 97 -10.03 6.09 0.63
C GLN A 97 -8.62 5.98 1.22
N LEU A 98 -7.99 7.12 1.52
CA LEU A 98 -6.65 7.20 2.10
C LEU A 98 -6.74 7.69 3.54
N SER A 99 -6.05 7.02 4.45
CA SER A 99 -5.75 7.52 5.78
C SER A 99 -4.25 7.39 6.07
N VAL A 100 -3.72 8.39 6.77
CA VAL A 100 -2.33 8.40 7.26
C VAL A 100 -2.40 8.64 8.75
N THR A 101 -1.88 7.70 9.54
CA THR A 101 -1.93 7.75 11.00
C THR A 101 -0.51 7.77 11.54
N GLY A 102 -0.22 8.66 12.50
CA GLY A 102 1.05 8.70 13.20
C GLY A 102 1.19 7.55 14.21
N SER A 103 2.39 7.36 14.75
CA SER A 103 2.63 6.40 15.84
C SER A 103 1.87 6.72 17.14
N ASP A 104 1.42 7.96 17.28
CA ASP A 104 0.55 8.46 18.35
C ASP A 104 -0.94 8.11 18.15
N GLY A 105 -1.30 7.49 17.01
CA GLY A 105 -2.67 7.18 16.65
C GLY A 105 -3.44 8.35 16.03
N LEU A 106 -2.81 9.51 15.85
CA LEU A 106 -3.47 10.70 15.29
C LEU A 106 -3.47 10.67 13.76
N SER A 107 -4.60 11.05 13.15
CA SER A 107 -4.70 11.22 11.71
C SER A 107 -3.90 12.45 11.26
N GLN A 108 -3.02 12.25 10.27
CA GLN A 108 -2.05 13.25 9.78
C GLN A 108 -2.45 13.88 8.43
N GLY A 109 -3.56 13.42 7.82
CA GLY A 109 -4.04 13.88 6.52
C GLY A 109 -3.16 13.49 5.32
N GLN A 110 -3.62 13.79 4.11
CA GLN A 110 -2.93 13.42 2.87
C GLN A 110 -1.61 14.18 2.65
N HIS A 111 -1.49 15.42 3.13
CA HIS A 111 -0.26 16.20 3.00
C HIS A 111 0.94 15.50 3.66
N ARG A 112 0.73 14.73 4.73
CA ARG A 112 1.80 13.93 5.35
C ARG A 112 2.39 12.90 4.38
N LEU A 113 1.55 12.24 3.57
CA LEU A 113 2.02 11.33 2.54
C LEU A 113 2.83 12.07 1.46
N ALA A 114 2.40 13.25 1.03
CA ALA A 114 3.14 14.07 0.06
C ALA A 114 4.56 14.40 0.57
N MET A 115 4.68 14.85 1.83
CA MET A 115 5.98 15.09 2.47
C MET A 115 6.85 13.83 2.56
N LEU A 116 6.27 12.67 2.91
CA LEU A 116 7.01 11.40 2.95
C LEU A 116 7.55 10.97 1.58
N LEU A 117 6.87 11.37 0.51
CA LEU A 117 7.26 11.14 -0.88
C LEU A 117 8.21 12.24 -1.42
N GLY A 118 8.57 13.23 -0.60
CA GLY A 118 9.47 14.32 -0.99
C GLY A 118 8.81 15.39 -1.86
N GLN A 119 7.49 15.45 -1.90
CA GLN A 119 6.74 16.53 -2.54
C GLN A 119 6.60 17.67 -1.53
N VAL A 120 7.16 18.84 -1.88
CA VAL A 120 7.06 20.09 -1.11
C VAL A 120 5.85 20.87 -1.57
#